data_AF-A0A1V1I1M7-F1
#
_entry.id   AF-A0A1V1I1M7-F1
#
_cell.length_a   1.000
_cell.length_b   1.000
_cell.length_c   1.000
_cell.angle_alpha   90.00
_cell.angle_beta   90.00
_cell.angle_gamma   90.00
#
_symmetry.space_group_name_H-M   'P 1'
#
loop_
_entity.id
_entity.type
_entity.pdbx_description
1 polymer ?
#
loop_
_entity_poly.entity_id
_entity_poly.type
_entity_poly.pdbx_seq_one_letter_code
_entity_poly.pdbx_strand_id
1 'polypeptide(L)'
;MTEEHVFGIESIKFDYENNLITSNQVKELIGILRSEGILGDEVICEINGKKYNEEKQSWIHFMDVLDPSNKLTYIKNPLNEEKLTVVFHSQDSGFNRGDIVVGEYYPETSLQYLDKLIKVKSETVRKLPKSQEIKDLYGNKFAKYLEEKFESDKELIPIIYEKFEEIYTEKAEDTLQYIEELKDKQNEIILETKEKESKCKSLDKSIDIRERKIKVLDEDIHQLKEKINKLKKYFIYELELDHSLDNDSKELIKVDNIEEIILTIQKLLYHYEDEGLVYSYDVISSFFKALKVDQLVLLSGPSGTGKSSLVNQLGKIINKFKVHHIAVQSSWSDVQDILGFFNPIQKRYVSTPFLDALVEAKLDPNGVHIICLDEMNLAHIEYYFSSFLSIREKNINERCLDLYSYRTFKEAKRELEESLGENIEDLIEQGIDKIEEKINTLKKVERDIARNNFELVIYYPAKFIIPKNVRFVGTLNMDETVKSLSPKVIDRSFIIELKHLENYDEIRKSLEDDYIDGIIDIDTEEFIQGITEDIVISAEAKSLADEIIEQSKILNIIPNVRLNGRGRKHIEQFINTHIYDKDLIYDQIIYSKILPRIHFNKLDEEKLSAFNSFINSLPNGYSKEKATNMLRNKRIIQFWG
;
A
#
# COMPACT_ATOMS: atom_id res chain seq x y z
N MET A 1 -81.02 8.14 12.09
CA MET A 1 -81.75 9.21 11.38
C MET A 1 -81.26 10.50 12.00
N THR A 2 -80.66 11.48 11.34
CA THR A 2 -80.41 11.77 9.91
C THR A 2 -79.43 12.95 9.93
N GLU A 3 -78.72 13.13 8.83
CA GLU A 3 -77.72 14.16 8.50
C GLU A 3 -78.16 15.62 8.78
N GLU A 4 -77.20 16.53 9.03
CA GLU A 4 -76.78 17.56 8.06
C GLU A 4 -75.68 18.50 8.62
N HIS A 5 -74.85 18.99 7.68
CA HIS A 5 -73.56 19.69 7.79
C HIS A 5 -73.59 21.14 8.32
N VAL A 6 -72.49 21.59 8.95
CA VAL A 6 -71.72 22.82 8.60
C VAL A 6 -70.26 22.68 9.09
N PHE A 7 -69.29 22.95 8.20
CA PHE A 7 -67.84 23.02 8.44
C PHE A 7 -67.44 24.31 9.19
N GLY A 8 -66.51 24.21 10.15
CA GLY A 8 -65.88 25.36 10.81
C GLY A 8 -64.50 24.98 11.36
N ILE A 9 -63.48 25.67 10.87
CA ILE A 9 -62.04 25.42 11.07
C ILE A 9 -61.66 25.67 12.54
N GLU A 10 -61.34 24.61 13.28
CA GLU A 10 -60.65 24.72 14.57
C GLU A 10 -59.22 24.18 14.49
N SER A 11 -58.32 25.09 14.81
CA SER A 11 -56.93 24.92 15.18
C SER A 11 -56.60 23.56 15.80
N ILE A 12 -55.69 22.82 15.17
CA ILE A 12 -54.93 21.75 15.82
C ILE A 12 -54.04 22.39 16.89
N LYS A 13 -54.61 22.57 18.09
CA LYS A 13 -53.87 22.43 19.34
C LYS A 13 -53.60 20.94 19.48
N PHE A 14 -52.34 20.53 19.47
CA PHE A 14 -52.00 19.23 20.03
C PHE A 14 -52.18 19.32 21.55
N ASP A 15 -53.30 18.77 22.00
CA ASP A 15 -53.60 18.56 23.41
C ASP A 15 -52.75 17.37 23.90
N TYR A 16 -52.03 17.58 25.00
CA TYR A 16 -50.93 16.74 25.49
C TYR A 16 -51.40 15.56 26.38
N GLU A 17 -52.62 15.06 26.20
CA GLU A 17 -53.20 14.09 27.12
C GLU A 17 -53.52 12.74 26.46
N ASN A 18 -52.71 11.73 26.85
CA ASN A 18 -52.99 10.29 26.81
C ASN A 18 -52.83 9.50 25.49
N ASN A 19 -51.72 9.67 24.79
CA ASN A 19 -51.00 8.56 24.14
C ASN A 19 -49.54 8.96 23.89
N LEU A 20 -48.65 8.56 24.81
CA LEU A 20 -47.21 8.84 24.72
C LEU A 20 -46.59 8.04 23.57
N ILE A 21 -46.36 8.69 22.43
CA ILE A 21 -45.43 8.19 21.41
C ILE A 21 -44.06 8.10 22.10
N THR A 22 -43.48 6.92 22.14
CA THR A 22 -42.18 6.71 22.79
C THR A 22 -41.05 7.33 21.96
N SER A 23 -39.94 7.73 22.59
CA SER A 23 -38.79 8.29 21.86
C SER A 23 -38.21 7.34 20.80
N ASN A 24 -38.47 6.03 20.94
CA ASN A 24 -38.11 5.02 19.95
C ASN A 24 -39.00 5.07 18.71
N GLN A 25 -40.32 5.25 18.84
CA GLN A 25 -41.23 5.38 17.70
C GLN A 25 -40.95 6.65 16.88
N VAL A 26 -40.51 7.73 17.54
CA VAL A 26 -40.08 8.97 16.87
C VAL A 26 -38.78 8.77 16.09
N LYS A 27 -37.81 8.03 16.67
CA LYS A 27 -36.57 7.66 15.97
C LYS A 27 -36.84 6.74 14.77
N GLU A 28 -37.83 5.87 14.89
CA GLU A 28 -38.25 4.96 13.82
C GLU A 28 -38.91 5.72 12.66
N LEU A 29 -39.79 6.69 12.95
CA LEU A 29 -40.41 7.56 11.95
C LEU A 29 -39.37 8.42 11.20
N ILE A 30 -38.41 9.03 11.92
CA ILE A 30 -37.30 9.80 11.31
C ILE A 30 -36.37 8.87 10.50
N GLY A 31 -36.18 7.64 10.95
CA GLY A 31 -35.43 6.61 10.23
C GLY A 31 -36.09 6.23 8.90
N ILE A 32 -37.41 5.99 8.90
CA ILE A 32 -38.19 5.64 7.70
C ILE A 32 -38.12 6.76 6.66
N LEU A 33 -38.33 8.02 7.08
CA LEU A 33 -38.30 9.19 6.20
C LEU A 33 -36.91 9.47 5.59
N ARG A 34 -35.82 9.08 6.28
CA ARG A 34 -34.46 9.11 5.73
C ARG A 34 -34.18 7.94 4.79
N SER A 35 -34.64 6.73 5.11
CA SER A 35 -34.42 5.55 4.26
C SER A 35 -35.19 5.60 2.94
N GLU A 36 -36.34 6.28 2.92
CA GLU A 36 -37.12 6.52 1.69
C GLU A 36 -36.63 7.73 0.88
N GLY A 37 -35.56 8.42 1.31
CA GLY A 37 -34.98 9.56 0.59
C GLY A 37 -35.83 10.84 0.61
N ILE A 38 -36.87 10.87 1.44
CA ILE A 38 -37.81 11.99 1.57
C ILE A 38 -37.20 13.13 2.41
N LEU A 39 -36.33 12.80 3.36
CA LEU A 39 -35.50 13.76 4.10
C LEU A 39 -34.12 13.94 3.42
N GLY A 40 -34.00 14.96 2.57
CA GLY A 40 -32.72 15.49 2.07
C GLY A 40 -32.17 16.64 2.95
N ASP A 41 -31.05 17.26 2.53
CA ASP A 41 -30.40 18.34 3.31
C ASP A 41 -31.20 19.67 3.30
N GLU A 42 -32.08 19.88 2.32
CA GLU A 42 -32.91 21.09 2.16
C GLU A 42 -34.42 20.76 1.99
N VAL A 43 -35.29 21.70 2.33
CA VAL A 43 -36.76 21.58 2.29
C VAL A 43 -37.38 22.75 1.56
N ILE A 44 -38.28 22.47 0.61
CA ILE A 44 -39.05 23.51 -0.09
C ILE A 44 -40.45 23.61 0.53
N CYS A 45 -40.86 24.83 0.89
CA CYS A 45 -42.16 25.08 1.48
C CYS A 45 -42.89 26.23 0.78
N GLU A 46 -44.21 26.13 0.69
CA GLU A 46 -45.09 27.20 0.20
C GLU A 46 -45.87 27.82 1.37
N ILE A 47 -45.92 29.15 1.43
CA ILE A 47 -46.64 29.86 2.50
C ILE A 47 -48.15 29.86 2.19
N ASN A 48 -48.93 29.24 3.08
CA ASN A 48 -50.38 29.13 2.93
C ASN A 48 -51.17 30.13 3.76
N GLY A 49 -50.59 30.63 4.84
CA GLY A 49 -51.26 31.62 5.68
C GLY A 49 -50.35 32.18 6.75
N LYS A 50 -50.80 33.27 7.40
CA LYS A 50 -50.12 33.85 8.55
C LYS A 50 -51.11 34.34 9.59
N LYS A 51 -50.73 34.29 10.86
CA LYS A 51 -51.49 34.80 12.01
C LYS A 51 -50.56 35.53 12.96
N TYR A 52 -50.97 36.69 13.45
CA TYR A 52 -50.19 37.42 14.45
C TYR A 52 -50.43 36.84 15.85
N ASN A 53 -49.35 36.66 16.61
CA ASN A 53 -49.39 36.26 18.00
C ASN A 53 -49.08 37.48 18.89
N GLU A 54 -50.11 37.97 19.58
CA GLU A 54 -50.04 39.17 20.42
C GLU A 54 -49.16 38.98 21.67
N GLU A 55 -49.09 37.78 22.25
CA GLU A 55 -48.27 37.50 23.44
C GLU A 55 -46.77 37.48 23.13
N LYS A 56 -46.38 36.95 21.97
CA LYS A 56 -44.96 36.85 21.55
C LYS A 56 -44.53 37.96 20.58
N GLN A 57 -45.41 38.95 20.32
CA GLN A 57 -45.22 40.03 19.35
C GLN A 57 -44.59 39.58 18.02
N SER A 58 -45.06 38.47 17.46
CA SER A 58 -44.50 37.88 16.23
C SER A 58 -45.57 37.28 15.33
N TRP A 59 -45.27 37.19 14.04
CA TRP A 59 -46.08 36.52 13.03
C TRP A 59 -45.77 35.03 12.99
N ILE A 60 -46.83 34.24 12.95
CA ILE A 60 -46.81 32.80 12.77
C ILE A 60 -47.22 32.51 11.33
N HIS A 61 -46.34 31.90 10.54
CA HIS A 61 -46.58 31.51 9.15
C HIS A 61 -46.80 30.01 9.06
N PHE A 62 -47.87 29.61 8.38
CA PHE A 62 -48.21 28.21 8.10
C PHE A 62 -47.76 27.88 6.68
N MET A 63 -47.01 26.78 6.54
CA MET A 63 -46.38 26.42 5.27
C MET A 63 -46.57 24.93 5.00
N ASP A 64 -46.93 24.58 3.77
CA ASP A 64 -46.97 23.17 3.35
C ASP A 64 -45.63 22.76 2.75
N VAL A 65 -45.20 21.54 3.07
CA VAL A 65 -43.95 20.97 2.56
C VAL A 65 -44.16 20.35 1.19
N LEU A 66 -43.29 20.68 0.24
CA LEU A 66 -43.34 20.22 -1.15
C LEU A 66 -42.24 19.19 -1.45
N ASP A 67 -42.56 18.20 -2.28
CA ASP A 67 -41.59 17.25 -2.82
C ASP A 67 -40.86 17.86 -4.03
N PRO A 68 -39.54 18.11 -3.94
CA PRO A 68 -38.77 18.68 -5.04
C PRO A 68 -38.62 17.73 -6.22
N SER A 69 -38.64 16.42 -5.97
CA SER A 69 -38.38 15.38 -6.97
C SER A 69 -39.60 15.07 -7.85
N ASN A 70 -40.78 15.47 -7.40
CA ASN A 70 -42.05 15.16 -8.05
C ASN A 70 -42.92 16.41 -8.26
N LYS A 71 -42.49 17.30 -9.15
CA LYS A 71 -43.29 18.47 -9.62
C LYS A 71 -43.81 19.42 -8.52
N LEU A 72 -43.15 19.48 -7.35
CA LEU A 72 -43.57 20.34 -6.24
C LEU A 72 -44.98 20.00 -5.71
N THR A 73 -45.34 18.71 -5.65
CA THR A 73 -46.58 18.26 -5.00
C THR A 73 -46.42 18.17 -3.47
N TYR A 74 -47.52 18.31 -2.72
CA TYR A 74 -47.49 18.28 -1.25
C TYR A 74 -47.13 16.90 -0.69
N ILE A 75 -46.24 16.88 0.30
CA ILE A 75 -45.92 15.66 1.05
C ILE A 75 -47.03 15.37 2.05
N LYS A 76 -47.43 14.10 2.17
CA LYS A 76 -48.43 13.65 3.14
C LYS A 76 -47.81 13.39 4.51
N ASN A 77 -48.54 13.73 5.56
CA ASN A 77 -48.19 13.48 6.93
C ASN A 77 -48.31 11.96 7.22
N PRO A 78 -47.23 11.31 7.66
CA PRO A 78 -47.18 9.86 7.83
C PRO A 78 -48.05 9.34 8.99
N LEU A 79 -48.62 10.20 9.84
CA LEU A 79 -49.45 9.77 10.98
C LEU A 79 -50.96 9.91 10.75
N ASN A 80 -51.39 10.75 9.80
CA ASN A 80 -52.82 11.02 9.57
C ASN A 80 -53.21 11.19 8.09
N GLU A 81 -52.29 10.93 7.16
CA GLU A 81 -52.48 10.99 5.68
C GLU A 81 -52.87 12.36 5.10
N GLU A 82 -52.98 13.42 5.91
CA GLU A 82 -53.23 14.80 5.47
C GLU A 82 -51.95 15.48 4.94
N LYS A 83 -51.99 16.73 4.48
CA LYS A 83 -50.77 17.44 4.06
C LYS A 83 -49.85 17.70 5.26
N LEU A 84 -48.55 17.57 5.05
CA LEU A 84 -47.55 17.92 6.05
C LEU A 84 -47.38 19.45 6.10
N THR A 85 -47.97 20.08 7.12
CA THR A 85 -47.86 21.53 7.36
C THR A 85 -46.91 21.81 8.52
N VAL A 86 -46.02 22.79 8.34
CA VAL A 86 -45.03 23.25 9.33
C VAL A 86 -45.23 24.74 9.63
N VAL A 87 -44.72 25.17 10.79
CA VAL A 87 -44.94 26.52 11.32
C VAL A 87 -43.63 27.28 11.47
N PHE A 88 -43.59 28.53 11.02
CA PHE A 88 -42.44 29.42 11.14
C PHE A 88 -42.79 30.73 11.86
N HIS A 89 -41.97 31.13 12.82
CA HIS A 89 -42.13 32.38 13.56
C HIS A 89 -41.19 33.47 13.05
N SER A 90 -41.74 34.63 12.72
CA SER A 90 -40.99 35.80 12.23
C SER A 90 -41.46 37.07 12.92
N GLN A 91 -40.55 38.02 13.18
CA GLN A 91 -40.94 39.37 13.60
C GLN A 91 -41.40 40.23 12.41
N ASP A 92 -41.06 39.83 11.19
CA ASP A 92 -41.42 40.52 9.96
C ASP A 92 -42.67 39.91 9.31
N SER A 93 -43.59 40.76 8.85
CA SER A 93 -44.83 40.38 8.17
C SER A 93 -44.67 40.16 6.66
N GLY A 94 -43.48 40.39 6.12
CA GLY A 94 -43.18 40.55 4.68
C GLY A 94 -43.44 39.36 3.75
N PHE A 95 -43.95 38.25 4.27
CA PHE A 95 -44.30 37.05 3.50
C PHE A 95 -45.81 36.97 3.19
N ASN A 96 -46.15 36.67 1.96
CA ASN A 96 -47.52 36.56 1.48
C ASN A 96 -47.85 35.13 1.04
N ARG A 97 -49.15 34.84 0.94
CA ARG A 97 -49.62 33.52 0.50
C ARG A 97 -49.16 33.25 -0.93
N GLY A 98 -48.58 32.07 -1.17
CA GLY A 98 -48.01 31.65 -2.46
C GLY A 98 -46.52 31.95 -2.63
N ASP A 99 -45.88 32.62 -1.65
CA ASP A 99 -44.43 32.77 -1.66
C ASP A 99 -43.75 31.41 -1.39
N ILE A 100 -42.69 31.11 -2.15
CA ILE A 100 -41.88 29.88 -2.00
C ILE A 100 -40.63 30.20 -1.17
N VAL A 101 -40.39 29.37 -0.16
CA VAL A 101 -39.25 29.48 0.77
C VAL A 101 -38.49 28.16 0.88
N VAL A 102 -37.19 28.25 1.18
CA VAL A 102 -36.31 27.08 1.39
C VAL A 102 -35.83 27.05 2.85
N GLY A 103 -35.95 25.89 3.50
CA GLY A 103 -35.53 25.66 4.88
C GLY A 103 -34.56 24.47 5.02
N GLU A 104 -33.95 24.34 6.20
CA GLU A 104 -33.04 23.23 6.54
C GLU A 104 -33.52 22.49 7.79
N TYR A 105 -33.29 21.17 7.85
CA TYR A 105 -33.63 20.34 9.01
C TYR A 105 -32.63 20.48 10.15
N TYR A 106 -33.11 20.62 11.39
CA TYR A 106 -32.29 20.58 12.61
C TYR A 106 -32.68 19.37 13.48
N PRO A 107 -31.77 18.43 13.77
CA PRO A 107 -32.10 17.24 14.55
C PRO A 107 -32.19 17.58 16.05
N GLU A 108 -33.38 17.50 16.64
CA GLU A 108 -33.58 17.67 18.09
C GLU A 108 -34.37 16.48 18.67
N THR A 109 -33.98 16.02 19.87
CA THR A 109 -34.35 14.70 20.42
C THR A 109 -35.50 14.72 21.43
N SER A 110 -36.30 15.80 21.50
CA SER A 110 -37.39 15.92 22.47
C SER A 110 -38.71 16.38 21.82
N LEU A 111 -39.80 15.69 22.16
CA LEU A 111 -41.16 15.94 21.68
C LEU A 111 -41.74 17.32 22.04
N GLN A 112 -41.08 18.08 22.92
CA GLN A 112 -41.53 19.43 23.30
C GLN A 112 -41.15 20.52 22.28
N TYR A 113 -40.41 20.17 21.21
CA TYR A 113 -39.83 21.11 20.26
C TYR A 113 -40.01 20.70 18.78
N LEU A 114 -41.14 20.05 18.46
CA LEU A 114 -41.50 19.71 17.07
C LEU A 114 -41.61 20.95 16.16
N ASP A 115 -41.95 22.11 16.74
CA ASP A 115 -41.98 23.43 16.10
C ASP A 115 -40.59 23.99 15.74
N LYS A 116 -39.49 23.29 16.11
CA LYS A 116 -38.10 23.70 15.84
C LYS A 116 -37.36 22.81 14.83
N LEU A 117 -38.04 21.82 14.24
CA LEU A 117 -37.42 20.84 13.33
C LEU A 117 -36.91 21.43 12.01
N ILE A 118 -37.47 22.56 11.55
CA ILE A 118 -37.06 23.22 10.31
C ILE A 118 -36.74 24.69 10.61
N LYS A 119 -35.51 25.11 10.28
CA LYS A 119 -35.08 26.50 10.40
C LYS A 119 -35.02 27.12 9.01
N VAL A 120 -35.83 28.15 8.77
CA VAL A 120 -35.82 28.90 7.50
C VAL A 120 -34.62 29.84 7.49
N LYS A 121 -33.80 29.78 6.43
CA LYS A 121 -32.75 30.78 6.21
C LYS A 121 -33.39 32.05 5.65
N SER A 122 -33.35 33.13 6.42
CA SER A 122 -33.99 34.41 6.07
C SER A 122 -33.45 35.09 4.81
N GLU A 123 -32.32 34.62 4.26
CA GLU A 123 -31.66 35.20 3.09
C GLU A 123 -32.05 34.54 1.74
N THR A 124 -32.90 33.51 1.74
CA THR A 124 -33.27 32.74 0.52
C THR A 124 -34.65 33.09 -0.08
N VAL A 125 -35.14 34.32 0.12
CA VAL A 125 -36.44 34.77 -0.39
C VAL A 125 -36.33 35.21 -1.85
N ARG A 126 -36.89 34.45 -2.80
CA ARG A 126 -37.01 34.88 -4.21
C ARG A 126 -38.27 35.73 -4.40
N LYS A 127 -38.12 37.05 -4.58
CA LYS A 127 -39.20 37.96 -5.04
C LYS A 127 -39.19 38.07 -6.57
N LEU A 128 -40.37 38.05 -7.21
CA LEU A 128 -40.53 38.30 -8.66
C LEU A 128 -40.06 39.73 -9.03
N PRO A 129 -39.39 39.92 -10.18
CA PRO A 129 -38.76 41.19 -10.52
C PRO A 129 -39.77 42.29 -10.87
N LYS A 130 -39.44 43.54 -10.52
CA LYS A 130 -40.30 44.72 -10.72
C LYS A 130 -39.98 45.44 -12.04
N SER A 131 -40.90 46.26 -12.54
CA SER A 131 -40.79 46.93 -13.86
C SER A 131 -39.52 47.76 -14.06
N GLN A 132 -38.88 48.23 -12.97
CA GLN A 132 -37.61 48.94 -13.02
C GLN A 132 -36.42 48.05 -13.44
N GLU A 133 -36.42 46.76 -13.07
CA GLU A 133 -35.37 45.81 -13.47
C GLU A 133 -35.49 45.43 -14.95
N ILE A 134 -36.70 45.47 -15.50
CA ILE A 134 -36.94 45.27 -16.95
C ILE A 134 -36.41 46.47 -17.74
N LYS A 135 -36.53 47.71 -17.20
CA LYS A 135 -35.94 48.93 -17.78
C LYS A 135 -34.42 48.85 -17.84
N ASP A 136 -33.80 48.31 -16.80
CA ASP A 136 -32.33 48.21 -16.69
C ASP A 136 -31.74 47.12 -17.59
N LEU A 137 -32.43 45.99 -17.75
CA LEU A 137 -31.94 44.88 -18.57
C LEU A 137 -32.11 45.10 -20.08
N TYR A 138 -33.20 45.74 -20.50
CA TYR A 138 -33.58 45.78 -21.93
C TYR A 138 -33.74 47.21 -22.49
N GLY A 139 -33.47 48.22 -21.66
CA GLY A 139 -33.30 49.60 -22.07
C GLY A 139 -34.61 50.40 -22.17
N ASN A 140 -34.47 51.71 -21.92
CA ASN A 140 -35.59 52.63 -21.76
C ASN A 140 -36.52 52.77 -22.98
N LYS A 141 -36.03 52.53 -24.21
CA LYS A 141 -36.90 52.56 -25.41
C LYS A 141 -37.89 51.39 -25.44
N PHE A 142 -37.51 50.23 -24.93
CA PHE A 142 -38.32 49.01 -24.94
C PHE A 142 -39.41 49.08 -23.86
N ALA A 143 -39.03 49.50 -22.65
CA ALA A 143 -39.99 49.73 -21.58
C ALA A 143 -40.98 50.86 -21.90
N LYS A 144 -40.51 51.94 -22.55
CA LYS A 144 -41.37 53.08 -22.92
C LYS A 144 -42.30 52.76 -24.10
N TYR A 145 -41.89 51.89 -25.03
CA TYR A 145 -42.76 51.37 -26.10
C TYR A 145 -43.86 50.44 -25.55
N LEU A 146 -43.57 49.71 -24.46
CA LEU A 146 -44.57 48.90 -23.75
C LEU A 146 -45.53 49.77 -22.92
N GLU A 147 -45.03 50.81 -22.25
CA GLU A 147 -45.85 51.78 -21.49
C GLU A 147 -46.69 52.70 -22.39
N GLU A 148 -46.20 53.14 -23.56
CA GLU A 148 -46.94 54.04 -24.48
C GLU A 148 -48.00 53.33 -25.32
N LYS A 149 -47.89 52.00 -25.52
CA LYS A 149 -48.77 51.26 -26.43
C LYS A 149 -49.87 50.47 -25.72
N PHE A 150 -49.74 50.20 -24.41
CA PHE A 150 -50.68 49.39 -23.65
C PHE A 150 -50.89 49.96 -22.25
N GLU A 151 -51.75 50.97 -22.16
CA GLU A 151 -52.28 51.44 -20.88
C GLU A 151 -53.15 50.32 -20.27
N SER A 152 -52.54 49.53 -19.38
CA SER A 152 -53.11 48.53 -18.44
C SER A 152 -52.81 47.04 -18.68
N ASP A 153 -52.46 46.37 -17.59
CA ASP A 153 -51.86 45.03 -17.44
C ASP A 153 -52.74 43.82 -17.82
N LYS A 154 -53.92 43.99 -18.43
CA LYS A 154 -54.91 42.89 -18.56
C LYS A 154 -55.02 42.23 -19.92
N GLU A 155 -54.47 42.80 -20.99
CA GLU A 155 -54.57 42.22 -22.34
C GLU A 155 -53.23 41.69 -22.88
N LEU A 156 -52.12 41.82 -22.12
CA LEU A 156 -50.78 41.40 -22.55
C LEU A 156 -50.46 39.91 -22.27
N ILE A 157 -51.06 39.33 -21.24
CA ILE A 157 -50.80 37.93 -20.83
C ILE A 157 -51.21 36.91 -21.93
N PRO A 158 -52.35 37.08 -22.65
CA PRO A 158 -52.75 36.13 -23.69
C PRO A 158 -51.82 36.16 -24.93
N ILE A 159 -51.30 37.33 -25.32
CA ILE A 159 -50.44 37.46 -26.50
C ILE A 159 -49.02 36.94 -26.21
N ILE A 160 -48.54 37.07 -24.96
CA ILE A 160 -47.30 36.41 -24.52
C ILE A 160 -47.43 34.89 -24.62
N TYR A 161 -48.59 34.33 -24.26
CA TYR A 161 -48.89 32.91 -24.40
C TYR A 161 -48.91 32.45 -25.86
N GLU A 162 -49.51 33.23 -26.76
CA GLU A 162 -49.61 32.92 -28.20
C GLU A 162 -48.22 32.93 -28.88
N LYS A 163 -47.34 33.86 -28.51
CA LYS A 163 -45.92 33.89 -28.93
C LYS A 163 -45.06 32.79 -28.29
N PHE A 164 -45.38 32.38 -27.06
CA PHE A 164 -44.76 31.23 -26.41
C PHE A 164 -45.11 29.93 -27.15
N GLU A 165 -46.36 29.77 -27.57
CA GLU A 165 -46.81 28.63 -28.37
C GLU A 165 -46.06 28.59 -29.72
N GLU A 166 -45.92 29.74 -30.41
CA GLU A 166 -45.14 29.85 -31.65
C GLU A 166 -43.66 29.42 -31.50
N ILE A 167 -42.97 29.88 -30.44
CA ILE A 167 -41.54 29.60 -30.21
C ILE A 167 -41.28 28.17 -29.71
N TYR A 168 -42.20 27.61 -28.92
CA TYR A 168 -42.04 26.25 -28.39
C TYR A 168 -42.51 25.18 -29.37
N THR A 169 -43.30 25.53 -30.38
CA THR A 169 -43.65 24.60 -31.48
C THR A 169 -42.44 24.39 -32.41
N GLU A 170 -41.70 25.45 -32.74
CA GLU A 170 -40.47 25.37 -33.55
C GLU A 170 -39.36 24.60 -32.80
N LYS A 171 -39.21 24.86 -31.49
CA LYS A 171 -38.31 24.06 -30.63
C LYS A 171 -38.76 22.61 -30.47
N ALA A 172 -40.06 22.32 -30.47
CA ALA A 172 -40.57 20.96 -30.39
C ALA A 172 -40.27 20.17 -31.67
N GLU A 173 -40.32 20.80 -32.85
CA GLU A 173 -39.94 20.20 -34.12
C GLU A 173 -38.43 19.92 -34.19
N ASP A 174 -37.58 20.87 -33.78
CA ASP A 174 -36.13 20.66 -33.68
C ASP A 174 -35.78 19.55 -32.67
N THR A 175 -36.51 19.51 -31.55
CA THR A 175 -36.32 18.45 -30.54
C THR A 175 -36.81 17.10 -31.04
N LEU A 176 -37.89 17.05 -31.84
CA LEU A 176 -38.38 15.83 -32.47
C LEU A 176 -37.38 15.31 -33.51
N GLN A 177 -36.79 16.19 -34.32
CA GLN A 177 -35.75 15.83 -35.29
C GLN A 177 -34.50 15.31 -34.58
N TYR A 178 -34.08 15.96 -33.49
CA TYR A 178 -32.97 15.49 -32.66
C TYR A 178 -33.27 14.14 -31.97
N ILE A 179 -34.52 13.91 -31.55
CA ILE A 179 -34.96 12.60 -31.01
C ILE A 179 -34.93 11.52 -32.10
N GLU A 180 -35.28 11.84 -33.36
CA GLU A 180 -35.15 10.89 -34.47
C GLU A 180 -33.69 10.56 -34.78
N GLU A 181 -32.80 11.55 -34.81
CA GLU A 181 -31.34 11.32 -34.96
C GLU A 181 -30.77 10.48 -33.81
N LEU A 182 -31.22 10.70 -32.57
CA LEU A 182 -30.82 9.89 -31.42
C LEU A 182 -31.37 8.46 -31.50
N LYS A 183 -32.58 8.26 -32.03
CA LYS A 183 -33.14 6.92 -32.28
C LYS A 183 -32.36 6.19 -33.37
N ASP A 184 -31.94 6.88 -34.42
CA ASP A 184 -31.10 6.29 -35.47
C ASP A 184 -29.73 5.89 -34.93
N LYS A 185 -29.07 6.76 -34.15
CA LYS A 185 -27.84 6.41 -33.43
C LYS A 185 -28.05 5.27 -32.43
N GLN A 186 -29.18 5.24 -31.72
CA GLN A 186 -29.52 4.15 -30.82
C GLN A 186 -29.68 2.83 -31.60
N ASN A 187 -30.32 2.85 -32.76
CA ASN A 187 -30.48 1.69 -33.62
C ASN A 187 -29.13 1.21 -34.18
N GLU A 188 -28.24 2.11 -34.56
CA GLU A 188 -26.87 1.80 -34.99
C GLU A 188 -26.07 1.15 -33.86
N ILE A 189 -26.11 1.72 -32.66
CA ILE A 189 -25.50 1.14 -31.45
C ILE A 189 -26.11 -0.23 -31.13
N ILE A 190 -27.44 -0.41 -31.24
CA ILE A 190 -28.10 -1.71 -31.03
C ILE A 190 -27.61 -2.73 -32.07
N LEU A 191 -27.39 -2.31 -33.33
CA LEU A 191 -26.88 -3.18 -34.38
C LEU A 191 -25.42 -3.59 -34.08
N GLU A 192 -24.56 -2.64 -33.73
CA GLU A 192 -23.19 -2.93 -33.29
C GLU A 192 -23.15 -3.82 -32.05
N THR A 193 -24.07 -3.60 -31.10
CA THR A 193 -24.17 -4.41 -29.88
C THR A 193 -24.60 -5.83 -30.22
N LYS A 194 -25.54 -6.02 -31.17
CA LYS A 194 -25.93 -7.35 -31.66
C LYS A 194 -24.80 -8.04 -32.42
N GLU A 195 -24.02 -7.32 -33.21
CA GLU A 195 -22.83 -7.88 -33.88
C GLU A 195 -21.77 -8.30 -32.84
N LYS A 196 -21.47 -7.44 -31.86
CA LYS A 196 -20.56 -7.74 -30.75
C LYS A 196 -21.07 -8.91 -29.89
N GLU A 197 -22.37 -8.99 -29.61
CA GLU A 197 -22.99 -10.13 -28.91
C GLU A 197 -22.89 -11.43 -29.72
N SER A 198 -23.06 -11.37 -31.05
CA SER A 198 -22.89 -12.54 -31.91
C SER A 198 -21.43 -13.01 -31.93
N LYS A 199 -20.48 -12.08 -31.87
CA LYS A 199 -19.04 -12.35 -31.76
C LYS A 199 -18.70 -12.92 -30.38
N CYS A 200 -19.24 -12.36 -29.29
CA CYS A 200 -19.15 -12.91 -27.93
C CYS A 200 -19.70 -14.33 -27.88
N LYS A 201 -20.88 -14.62 -28.44
CA LYS A 201 -21.44 -15.98 -28.49
C LYS A 201 -20.55 -16.96 -29.27
N SER A 202 -19.85 -16.50 -30.30
CA SER A 202 -18.87 -17.33 -31.02
C SER A 202 -17.60 -17.57 -30.20
N LEU A 203 -17.15 -16.56 -29.46
CA LEU A 203 -16.02 -16.63 -28.55
C LEU A 203 -16.34 -17.51 -27.33
N ASP A 204 -17.52 -17.39 -26.74
CA ASP A 204 -18.01 -18.24 -25.64
C ASP A 204 -18.04 -19.71 -26.04
N LYS A 205 -18.45 -20.03 -27.27
CA LYS A 205 -18.34 -21.41 -27.78
C LYS A 205 -16.89 -21.86 -27.88
N SER A 206 -15.98 -20.98 -28.29
CA SER A 206 -14.55 -21.32 -28.37
C SER A 206 -13.89 -21.42 -26.98
N ILE A 207 -14.35 -20.63 -26.01
CA ILE A 207 -13.96 -20.69 -24.60
C ILE A 207 -14.48 -21.99 -23.98
N ASP A 208 -15.76 -22.34 -24.14
CA ASP A 208 -16.35 -23.59 -23.64
C ASP A 208 -15.64 -24.82 -24.25
N ILE A 209 -15.24 -24.77 -25.53
CA ILE A 209 -14.40 -25.83 -26.13
C ILE A 209 -13.00 -25.90 -25.48
N ARG A 210 -12.38 -24.75 -25.19
CA ARG A 210 -11.06 -24.70 -24.53
C ARG A 210 -11.14 -25.11 -23.07
N GLU A 211 -12.16 -24.70 -22.33
CA GLU A 211 -12.44 -25.10 -20.95
C GLU A 211 -12.67 -26.60 -20.85
N ARG A 212 -13.42 -27.20 -21.79
CA ARG A 212 -13.56 -28.66 -21.86
C ARG A 212 -12.23 -29.35 -22.16
N LYS A 213 -11.40 -28.78 -23.04
CA LYS A 213 -10.04 -29.31 -23.29
C LYS A 213 -9.15 -29.19 -22.05
N ILE A 214 -9.20 -28.06 -21.34
CA ILE A 214 -8.47 -27.86 -20.07
C ILE A 214 -8.94 -28.88 -19.05
N LYS A 215 -10.25 -29.11 -18.92
CA LYS A 215 -10.80 -30.10 -17.99
C LYS A 215 -10.36 -31.53 -18.31
N VAL A 216 -10.32 -31.90 -19.58
CA VAL A 216 -9.78 -33.21 -20.02
C VAL A 216 -8.27 -33.29 -19.73
N LEU A 217 -7.51 -32.23 -20.01
CA LEU A 217 -6.07 -32.17 -19.72
C LEU A 217 -5.79 -32.17 -18.21
N ASP A 218 -6.64 -31.56 -17.38
CA ASP A 218 -6.56 -31.60 -15.93
C ASP A 218 -6.85 -33.00 -15.40
N GLU A 219 -7.83 -33.70 -15.97
CA GLU A 219 -8.07 -35.11 -15.66
C GLU A 219 -6.87 -35.98 -16.06
N ASP A 220 -6.26 -35.73 -17.21
CA ASP A 220 -5.04 -36.42 -17.66
C ASP A 220 -3.83 -36.10 -16.76
N ILE A 221 -3.65 -34.83 -16.38
CA ILE A 221 -2.63 -34.40 -15.42
C ILE A 221 -2.90 -35.03 -14.06
N HIS A 222 -4.15 -35.12 -13.61
CA HIS A 222 -4.49 -35.75 -12.35
C HIS A 222 -4.19 -37.25 -12.37
N GLN A 223 -4.51 -37.93 -13.47
CA GLN A 223 -4.14 -39.34 -13.68
C GLN A 223 -2.63 -39.55 -13.77
N LEU A 224 -1.91 -38.64 -14.43
CA LEU A 224 -0.45 -38.67 -14.50
C LEU A 224 0.18 -38.37 -13.14
N LYS A 225 -0.33 -37.39 -12.38
CA LYS A 225 0.05 -37.10 -11.00
C LYS A 225 -0.27 -38.25 -10.07
N GLU A 226 -1.37 -38.98 -10.27
CA GLU A 226 -1.66 -40.20 -9.53
C GLU A 226 -0.69 -41.33 -9.89
N LYS A 227 -0.35 -41.50 -11.18
CA LYS A 227 0.66 -42.47 -11.61
C LYS A 227 2.04 -42.11 -11.06
N ILE A 228 2.41 -40.84 -11.11
CA ILE A 228 3.62 -40.28 -10.50
C ILE A 228 3.57 -40.43 -8.99
N ASN A 229 2.45 -40.19 -8.32
CA ASN A 229 2.31 -40.37 -6.87
C ASN A 229 2.33 -41.84 -6.48
N LYS A 230 1.84 -42.75 -7.32
CA LYS A 230 2.01 -44.20 -7.15
C LYS A 230 3.47 -44.59 -7.33
N LEU A 231 4.17 -44.03 -8.31
CA LEU A 231 5.61 -44.22 -8.52
C LEU A 231 6.45 -43.60 -7.38
N LYS A 232 6.09 -42.40 -6.90
CA LYS A 232 6.67 -41.72 -5.73
C LYS A 232 6.36 -42.49 -4.44
N LYS A 233 5.19 -43.09 -4.28
CA LYS A 233 4.87 -44.00 -3.14
C LYS A 233 5.75 -45.25 -3.13
N TYR A 234 6.19 -45.69 -4.31
CA TYR A 234 7.17 -46.78 -4.42
C TYR A 234 8.61 -46.34 -4.10
N PHE A 235 8.89 -45.03 -4.10
CA PHE A 235 10.25 -44.49 -4.00
C PHE A 235 10.54 -43.56 -2.82
N ILE A 236 9.54 -42.95 -2.16
CA ILE A 236 9.77 -41.87 -1.18
C ILE A 236 8.68 -41.90 -0.09
N TYR A 237 9.01 -42.54 1.03
CA TYR A 237 8.61 -42.03 2.35
C TYR A 237 9.80 -41.17 2.79
N GLU A 238 9.54 -39.90 3.12
CA GLU A 238 10.51 -38.82 3.42
C GLU A 238 10.99 -37.98 2.22
N LEU A 239 10.29 -36.86 1.99
CA LEU A 239 10.86 -35.50 2.03
C LEU A 239 9.76 -34.54 1.54
N GLU A 240 9.13 -33.87 2.51
CA GLU A 240 8.35 -32.65 2.28
C GLU A 240 9.31 -31.47 2.32
N LEU A 241 9.37 -30.72 1.22
CA LEU A 241 9.70 -29.29 1.06
C LEU A 241 10.53 -29.11 -0.21
N ASP A 242 9.84 -28.99 -1.34
CA ASP A 242 10.44 -28.37 -2.52
C ASP A 242 9.38 -27.50 -3.20
N HIS A 243 9.35 -26.22 -2.82
CA HIS A 243 8.72 -25.17 -3.61
C HIS A 243 9.81 -24.59 -4.53
N SER A 244 10.07 -25.27 -5.64
CA SER A 244 10.97 -24.79 -6.69
C SER A 244 10.61 -25.32 -8.08
N LEU A 245 9.31 -25.43 -8.39
CA LEU A 245 8.86 -25.85 -9.72
C LEU A 245 7.88 -24.82 -10.29
N ASP A 246 8.42 -23.74 -10.87
CA ASP A 246 7.73 -22.94 -11.91
C ASP A 246 8.67 -22.15 -12.85
N ASN A 247 10.00 -22.23 -12.71
CA ASN A 247 10.93 -21.40 -13.52
C ASN A 247 11.34 -21.96 -14.90
N ASP A 248 10.91 -23.15 -15.29
CA ASP A 248 11.40 -23.81 -16.52
C ASP A 248 10.78 -23.27 -17.84
N SER A 249 9.95 -22.22 -17.80
CA SER A 249 9.24 -21.72 -18.99
C SER A 249 9.48 -20.25 -19.37
N LYS A 250 10.18 -19.47 -18.54
CA LYS A 250 10.44 -18.04 -18.81
C LYS A 250 11.74 -17.85 -19.61
N GLU A 251 11.73 -16.89 -20.54
CA GLU A 251 12.89 -16.55 -21.37
C GLU A 251 14.03 -15.95 -20.51
N LEU A 252 15.27 -16.38 -20.75
CA LEU A 252 16.45 -15.84 -20.08
C LEU A 252 16.91 -14.55 -20.77
N ILE A 253 16.84 -13.43 -20.04
CA ILE A 253 17.27 -12.11 -20.49
C ILE A 253 18.75 -11.93 -20.10
N LYS A 254 19.62 -11.90 -21.10
CA LYS A 254 21.05 -11.62 -20.89
C LYS A 254 21.30 -10.12 -20.86
N VAL A 255 22.02 -9.67 -19.85
CA VAL A 255 22.38 -8.27 -19.64
C VAL A 255 23.82 -8.18 -19.16
N ASP A 256 24.61 -7.33 -19.81
CA ASP A 256 26.06 -7.28 -19.62
C ASP A 256 26.51 -6.12 -18.71
N ASN A 257 25.69 -5.07 -18.57
CA ASN A 257 26.02 -3.90 -17.76
C ASN A 257 25.08 -3.75 -16.54
N ILE A 258 25.62 -3.31 -15.41
CA ILE A 258 24.89 -3.05 -14.15
C ILE A 258 23.73 -2.07 -14.37
N GLU A 259 23.90 -1.03 -15.18
CA GLU A 259 22.83 -0.05 -15.45
C GLU A 259 21.65 -0.70 -16.19
N GLU A 260 21.95 -1.57 -17.16
CA GLU A 260 20.96 -2.32 -17.92
C GLU A 260 20.27 -3.36 -17.03
N ILE A 261 21.02 -4.02 -16.14
CA ILE A 261 20.47 -4.92 -15.11
C ILE A 261 19.46 -4.15 -14.24
N ILE A 262 19.81 -2.97 -13.73
CA ILE A 262 18.94 -2.18 -12.86
C ILE A 262 17.66 -1.74 -13.59
N LEU A 263 17.78 -1.27 -14.83
CA LEU A 263 16.61 -0.90 -15.64
C LEU A 263 15.73 -2.12 -15.93
N THR A 264 16.33 -3.27 -16.23
CA THR A 264 15.60 -4.53 -16.47
C THR A 264 14.90 -5.01 -15.20
N ILE A 265 15.56 -4.92 -14.04
CA ILE A 265 14.94 -5.19 -12.73
C ILE A 265 13.73 -4.28 -12.53
N GLN A 266 13.87 -2.97 -12.80
CA GLN A 266 12.78 -2.02 -12.63
C GLN A 266 11.55 -2.37 -13.48
N LYS A 267 11.77 -2.75 -14.74
CA LYS A 267 10.70 -3.18 -15.63
C LYS A 267 10.07 -4.50 -15.18
N LEU A 268 10.88 -5.51 -14.84
CA LEU A 268 10.37 -6.80 -14.41
C LEU A 268 9.61 -6.71 -13.09
N LEU A 269 10.04 -5.91 -12.12
CA LEU A 269 9.28 -5.70 -10.87
C LEU A 269 7.85 -5.17 -11.13
N TYR A 270 7.67 -4.39 -12.21
CA TYR A 270 6.36 -3.90 -12.60
C TYR A 270 5.50 -4.95 -13.31
N HIS A 271 6.08 -5.68 -14.27
CA HIS A 271 5.35 -6.64 -15.12
C HIS A 271 5.24 -8.06 -14.54
N TYR A 272 5.99 -8.38 -13.50
CA TYR A 272 6.01 -9.72 -12.92
C TYR A 272 4.68 -10.05 -12.21
N GLU A 273 3.99 -11.09 -12.69
CA GLU A 273 2.74 -11.63 -12.11
C GLU A 273 1.64 -10.56 -11.91
N ASP A 274 1.62 -9.49 -12.72
CA ASP A 274 0.68 -8.37 -12.61
C ASP A 274 0.67 -7.66 -11.24
N GLU A 275 1.74 -7.78 -10.44
CA GLU A 275 1.83 -7.13 -9.12
C GLU A 275 1.96 -5.60 -9.21
N GLY A 276 2.48 -5.07 -10.34
CA GLY A 276 2.53 -3.63 -10.61
C GLY A 276 3.41 -2.85 -9.64
N LEU A 277 4.51 -3.43 -9.15
CA LEU A 277 5.39 -2.75 -8.21
C LEU A 277 6.17 -1.64 -8.92
N VAL A 278 6.03 -0.40 -8.43
CA VAL A 278 6.72 0.77 -8.97
C VAL A 278 7.75 1.25 -7.97
N TYR A 279 9.02 1.21 -8.36
CA TYR A 279 10.13 1.78 -7.59
C TYR A 279 10.91 2.76 -8.45
N SER A 280 11.54 3.76 -7.83
CA SER A 280 12.49 4.61 -8.53
C SER A 280 13.77 3.85 -8.87
N TYR A 281 14.42 4.26 -9.95
CA TYR A 281 15.72 3.74 -10.35
C TYR A 281 16.72 3.78 -9.19
N ASP A 282 16.75 4.88 -8.44
CA ASP A 282 17.68 5.08 -7.32
C ASP A 282 17.56 4.03 -6.21
N VAL A 283 16.32 3.61 -5.89
CA VAL A 283 16.05 2.59 -4.86
C VAL A 283 16.55 1.24 -5.33
N ILE A 284 16.20 0.82 -6.54
CA ILE A 284 16.63 -0.48 -7.10
C ILE A 284 18.15 -0.51 -7.27
N SER A 285 18.71 0.57 -7.81
CA SER A 285 20.15 0.80 -7.94
C SER A 285 20.85 0.63 -6.59
N SER A 286 20.39 1.36 -5.57
CA SER A 286 20.96 1.29 -4.22
C SER A 286 20.87 -0.12 -3.66
N PHE A 287 19.72 -0.78 -3.82
CA PHE A 287 19.45 -2.10 -3.28
C PHE A 287 20.35 -3.16 -3.91
N PHE A 288 20.35 -3.25 -5.24
CA PHE A 288 21.15 -4.23 -5.98
C PHE A 288 22.66 -4.06 -5.73
N LYS A 289 23.16 -2.82 -5.70
CA LYS A 289 24.57 -2.53 -5.40
C LYS A 289 24.92 -2.86 -3.95
N ALA A 290 24.06 -2.52 -3.00
CA ALA A 290 24.29 -2.85 -1.60
C ALA A 290 24.36 -4.36 -1.37
N LEU A 291 23.57 -5.15 -2.12
CA LEU A 291 23.69 -6.61 -2.15
C LEU A 291 25.05 -7.06 -2.72
N LYS A 292 25.55 -6.45 -3.81
CA LYS A 292 26.87 -6.80 -4.38
C LYS A 292 28.02 -6.59 -3.38
N VAL A 293 27.92 -5.62 -2.48
CA VAL A 293 28.97 -5.28 -1.48
C VAL A 293 28.94 -6.16 -0.23
N ASP A 294 27.98 -7.10 -0.10
CA ASP A 294 27.82 -7.97 1.07
C ASP A 294 27.83 -7.19 2.40
N GLN A 295 26.94 -6.19 2.47
CA GLN A 295 26.60 -5.51 3.72
C GLN A 295 25.19 -5.91 4.18
N LEU A 296 24.85 -5.63 5.45
CA LEU A 296 23.48 -5.85 5.92
C LEU A 296 22.62 -4.77 5.29
N VAL A 297 21.68 -5.12 4.41
CA VAL A 297 20.80 -4.11 3.81
C VAL A 297 19.56 -3.97 4.68
N LEU A 298 19.24 -2.75 5.10
CA LEU A 298 18.03 -2.47 5.88
C LEU A 298 17.06 -1.65 5.06
N LEU A 299 15.91 -2.24 4.73
CA LEU A 299 14.83 -1.57 4.02
C LEU A 299 13.89 -0.94 5.05
N SER A 300 13.78 0.38 5.02
CA SER A 300 12.98 1.18 5.92
C SER A 300 11.83 1.84 5.17
N GLY A 301 10.68 2.05 5.80
CA GLY A 301 9.61 2.87 5.23
C GLY A 301 8.25 2.54 5.83
N PRO A 302 7.22 3.35 5.54
CA PRO A 302 5.84 3.10 5.95
C PRO A 302 5.36 1.69 5.59
N SER A 303 4.33 1.21 6.28
CA SER A 303 3.65 -0.03 5.88
C SER A 303 3.04 0.14 4.48
N GLY A 304 3.07 -0.93 3.68
CA GLY A 304 2.53 -0.93 2.31
C GLY A 304 3.44 -0.34 1.23
N THR A 305 4.70 0.03 1.52
CA THR A 305 5.65 0.49 0.49
C THR A 305 6.35 -0.63 -0.28
N GLY A 306 5.96 -1.89 -0.05
CA GLY A 306 6.49 -3.05 -0.78
C GLY A 306 7.92 -3.45 -0.37
N LYS A 307 8.34 -3.21 0.88
CA LYS A 307 9.69 -3.58 1.38
C LYS A 307 9.98 -5.07 1.17
N SER A 308 9.10 -5.95 1.65
CA SER A 308 9.27 -7.41 1.55
C SER A 308 9.02 -7.89 0.11
N SER A 309 8.07 -7.25 -0.60
CA SER A 309 7.78 -7.55 -2.02
C SER A 309 8.99 -7.31 -2.94
N LEU A 310 9.72 -6.20 -2.74
CA LEU A 310 10.95 -5.92 -3.49
C LEU A 310 11.96 -7.07 -3.37
N VAL A 311 12.20 -7.56 -2.16
CA VAL A 311 13.17 -8.64 -1.91
C VAL A 311 12.68 -9.95 -2.53
N ASN A 312 11.42 -10.30 -2.28
CA ASN A 312 10.83 -11.55 -2.75
C ASN A 312 10.80 -11.62 -4.28
N GLN A 313 10.35 -10.56 -4.95
CA GLN A 313 10.32 -10.53 -6.41
C GLN A 313 11.73 -10.52 -7.01
N LEU A 314 12.71 -9.83 -6.40
CA LEU A 314 14.09 -9.85 -6.88
C LEU A 314 14.62 -11.30 -6.99
N GLY A 315 14.30 -12.16 -6.03
CA GLY A 315 14.65 -13.58 -6.07
C GLY A 315 13.95 -14.39 -7.15
N LYS A 316 12.78 -13.94 -7.62
CA LYS A 316 12.03 -14.60 -8.69
C LYS A 316 12.48 -14.14 -10.09
N ILE A 317 12.85 -12.88 -10.23
CA ILE A 317 13.20 -12.27 -11.53
C ILE A 317 14.66 -12.43 -11.92
N ILE A 318 15.56 -12.80 -10.99
CA ILE A 318 16.98 -13.04 -11.29
C ILE A 318 17.28 -14.52 -11.20
N ASN A 319 17.86 -15.08 -12.26
CA ASN A 319 18.25 -16.48 -12.33
C ASN A 319 19.24 -16.83 -11.21
N LYS A 320 19.07 -18.00 -10.60
CA LYS A 320 19.89 -18.50 -9.48
C LYS A 320 19.93 -17.59 -8.25
N PHE A 321 19.04 -16.60 -8.13
CA PHE A 321 18.80 -15.93 -6.86
C PHE A 321 17.74 -16.73 -6.10
N LYS A 322 17.94 -16.92 -4.80
CA LYS A 322 16.96 -17.58 -3.94
C LYS A 322 16.74 -16.76 -2.68
N VAL A 323 15.49 -16.44 -2.39
CA VAL A 323 15.11 -15.63 -1.23
C VAL A 323 14.55 -16.53 -0.14
N HIS A 324 15.11 -16.39 1.05
CA HIS A 324 14.70 -17.07 2.28
C HIS A 324 14.02 -16.06 3.18
N HIS A 325 12.70 -16.13 3.27
CA HIS A 325 11.91 -15.18 4.04
C HIS A 325 11.69 -15.67 5.47
N ILE A 326 12.12 -14.88 6.46
CA ILE A 326 12.15 -15.29 7.87
C ILE A 326 11.48 -14.20 8.70
N ALA A 327 10.30 -14.51 9.23
CA ALA A 327 9.56 -13.60 10.09
C ALA A 327 10.17 -13.52 11.48
N VAL A 328 10.68 -12.34 11.86
CA VAL A 328 11.25 -12.10 13.19
C VAL A 328 10.14 -12.12 14.23
N GLN A 329 10.37 -12.82 15.33
CA GLN A 329 9.40 -12.88 16.43
C GLN A 329 9.79 -11.89 17.54
N SER A 330 8.78 -11.26 18.16
CA SER A 330 9.01 -10.32 19.26
C SER A 330 9.64 -10.96 20.50
N SER A 331 9.56 -12.29 20.63
CA SER A 331 10.17 -13.05 21.73
C SER A 331 11.66 -13.30 21.54
N TRP A 332 12.22 -13.04 20.35
CA TRP A 332 13.63 -13.26 20.09
C TRP A 332 14.49 -12.36 20.97
N SER A 333 15.42 -12.98 21.67
CA SER A 333 16.23 -12.36 22.71
C SER A 333 17.70 -12.76 22.63
N ASP A 334 18.04 -13.85 21.96
CA ASP A 334 19.42 -14.29 21.82
C ASP A 334 19.69 -15.00 20.47
N VAL A 335 20.95 -15.43 20.29
CA VAL A 335 21.42 -16.03 19.04
C VAL A 335 20.80 -17.42 18.79
N GLN A 336 20.37 -18.13 19.83
CA GLN A 336 19.74 -19.45 19.68
C GLN A 336 18.36 -19.34 19.04
N ASP A 337 17.69 -18.19 19.15
CA ASP A 337 16.42 -17.95 18.44
C ASP A 337 16.59 -18.02 16.92
N ILE A 338 17.78 -17.66 16.39
CA ILE A 338 18.08 -17.71 14.96
C ILE A 338 18.99 -18.87 14.56
N LEU A 339 19.85 -19.39 15.44
CA LEU A 339 20.70 -20.53 15.09
C LEU A 339 20.09 -21.86 15.51
N GLY A 340 19.25 -21.86 16.54
CA GLY A 340 18.82 -23.07 17.21
C GLY A 340 19.84 -23.53 18.25
N PHE A 341 19.76 -24.80 18.63
CA PHE A 341 20.62 -25.35 19.67
C PHE A 341 20.86 -26.85 19.50
N PHE A 342 21.98 -27.32 20.04
CA PHE A 342 22.27 -28.76 20.11
C PHE A 342 21.58 -29.40 21.31
N ASN A 343 20.85 -30.50 21.10
CA ASN A 343 20.26 -31.32 22.16
C ASN A 343 21.18 -32.51 22.51
N PRO A 344 21.86 -32.51 23.68
CA PRO A 344 22.81 -33.57 24.03
C PRO A 344 22.18 -34.93 24.31
N ILE A 345 20.90 -34.94 24.73
CA ILE A 345 20.18 -36.19 25.05
C ILE A 345 19.82 -36.93 23.77
N GLN A 346 19.31 -36.20 22.79
CA GLN A 346 18.91 -36.75 21.50
C GLN A 346 20.06 -36.84 20.50
N LYS A 347 21.23 -36.26 20.84
CA LYS A 347 22.39 -36.08 19.94
C LYS A 347 21.97 -35.52 18.57
N ARG A 348 21.11 -34.52 18.57
CA ARG A 348 20.66 -33.86 17.33
C ARG A 348 20.71 -32.36 17.48
N TYR A 349 20.90 -31.68 16.36
CA TYR A 349 20.74 -30.24 16.31
C TYR A 349 19.26 -29.91 16.10
N VAL A 350 18.74 -28.95 16.87
CA VAL A 350 17.42 -28.37 16.65
C VAL A 350 17.67 -27.08 15.88
N SER A 351 17.55 -27.14 14.56
CA SER A 351 17.78 -26.00 13.66
C SER A 351 16.58 -25.06 13.62
N THR A 352 16.77 -23.95 12.91
CA THR A 352 15.75 -22.95 12.62
C THR A 352 15.70 -22.73 11.11
N PRO A 353 14.63 -22.13 10.57
CA PRO A 353 14.57 -21.74 9.16
C PRO A 353 15.75 -20.87 8.71
N PHE A 354 16.30 -20.06 9.63
CA PHE A 354 17.47 -19.24 9.37
C PHE A 354 18.75 -20.05 9.19
N LEU A 355 19.01 -21.01 10.09
CA LEU A 355 20.19 -21.87 9.93
C LEU A 355 20.03 -22.79 8.71
N ASP A 356 18.82 -23.31 8.48
CA ASP A 356 18.55 -24.18 7.32
C ASP A 356 18.78 -23.43 6.00
N ALA A 357 18.41 -22.15 5.90
CA ALA A 357 18.73 -21.30 4.75
C ALA A 357 20.25 -21.15 4.52
N LEU A 358 21.05 -21.04 5.60
CA LEU A 358 22.50 -21.01 5.49
C LEU A 358 23.08 -22.36 5.04
N VAL A 359 22.54 -23.47 5.53
CA VAL A 359 22.91 -24.81 5.10
C VAL A 359 22.61 -24.99 3.61
N GLU A 360 21.44 -24.56 3.18
CA GLU A 360 21.04 -24.64 1.77
C GLU A 360 21.99 -23.83 0.88
N ALA A 361 22.36 -22.60 1.29
CA ALA A 361 23.33 -21.79 0.58
C ALA A 361 24.73 -22.42 0.51
N LYS A 362 25.10 -23.25 1.50
CA LYS A 362 26.35 -24.00 1.50
C LYS A 362 26.32 -25.15 0.48
N LEU A 363 25.16 -25.75 0.28
CA LEU A 363 24.94 -26.87 -0.67
C LEU A 363 24.77 -26.37 -2.11
N ASP A 364 24.29 -25.15 -2.31
CA ASP A 364 24.23 -24.47 -3.61
C ASP A 364 25.22 -23.29 -3.69
N PRO A 365 26.53 -23.54 -3.91
CA PRO A 365 27.53 -22.47 -3.98
C PRO A 365 27.40 -21.56 -5.21
N ASN A 366 26.63 -21.97 -6.22
CA ASN A 366 26.49 -21.26 -7.50
C ASN A 366 25.30 -20.29 -7.51
N GLY A 367 24.32 -20.50 -6.63
CA GLY A 367 23.19 -19.60 -6.40
C GLY A 367 23.51 -18.51 -5.38
N VAL A 368 22.84 -17.36 -5.50
CA VAL A 368 22.91 -16.26 -4.51
C VAL A 368 21.72 -16.38 -3.57
N HIS A 369 21.98 -16.58 -2.28
CA HIS A 369 20.96 -16.77 -1.26
C HIS A 369 20.75 -15.47 -0.48
N ILE A 370 19.57 -14.87 -0.62
CA ILE A 370 19.17 -13.68 0.13
C ILE A 370 18.33 -14.10 1.32
N ILE A 371 18.88 -13.95 2.52
CA ILE A 371 18.15 -14.18 3.77
C ILE A 371 17.49 -12.86 4.19
N CYS A 372 16.17 -12.81 4.05
CA CYS A 372 15.33 -11.65 4.39
C CYS A 372 14.71 -11.84 5.77
N LEU A 373 15.16 -11.04 6.74
CA LEU A 373 14.58 -10.94 8.08
C LEU A 373 13.46 -9.91 8.07
N ASP A 374 12.22 -10.40 8.03
CA ASP A 374 11.05 -9.54 7.96
C ASP A 374 10.71 -8.96 9.33
N GLU A 375 10.41 -7.66 9.35
CA GLU A 375 10.17 -6.87 10.56
C GLU A 375 11.30 -7.03 11.59
N MET A 376 12.54 -6.88 11.12
CA MET A 376 13.78 -7.15 11.85
C MET A 376 13.83 -6.41 13.21
N ASN A 377 13.20 -5.25 13.31
CA ASN A 377 13.15 -4.43 14.52
C ASN A 377 11.96 -4.71 15.47
N LEU A 378 11.21 -5.79 15.29
CA LEU A 378 10.27 -6.27 16.33
C LEU A 378 10.99 -6.69 17.61
N ALA A 379 12.20 -7.21 17.47
CA ALA A 379 13.10 -7.58 18.56
C ALA A 379 14.38 -6.73 18.54
N HIS A 380 15.14 -6.76 19.63
CA HIS A 380 16.42 -6.07 19.71
C HIS A 380 17.45 -6.75 18.80
N ILE A 381 17.67 -6.17 17.61
CA ILE A 381 18.55 -6.73 16.57
C ILE A 381 19.93 -7.07 17.11
N GLU A 382 20.52 -6.20 17.93
CA GLU A 382 21.84 -6.44 18.50
C GLU A 382 21.92 -7.62 19.48
N TYR A 383 20.81 -8.20 19.93
CA TYR A 383 20.84 -9.36 20.82
C TYR A 383 20.85 -10.66 20.02
N TYR A 384 19.80 -10.89 19.23
CA TYR A 384 19.68 -12.13 18.46
C TYR A 384 20.64 -12.17 17.27
N PHE A 385 20.93 -11.03 16.63
CA PHE A 385 21.82 -10.95 15.47
C PHE A 385 23.28 -10.60 15.81
N SER A 386 23.62 -10.58 17.10
CA SER A 386 24.95 -10.18 17.60
C SER A 386 26.12 -10.90 16.94
N SER A 387 26.02 -12.24 16.82
CA SER A 387 27.06 -13.07 16.21
C SER A 387 27.34 -12.69 14.76
N PHE A 388 26.30 -12.42 13.98
CA PHE A 388 26.41 -12.04 12.57
C PHE A 388 27.01 -10.65 12.39
N LEU A 389 26.61 -9.69 13.23
CA LEU A 389 27.21 -8.35 13.25
C LEU A 389 28.71 -8.39 13.53
N SER A 390 29.16 -9.31 14.41
CA SER A 390 30.58 -9.49 14.75
C SER A 390 31.35 -10.24 13.67
N ILE A 391 30.80 -11.37 13.20
CA ILE A 391 31.49 -12.27 12.27
C ILE A 391 31.71 -11.60 10.91
N ARG A 392 30.77 -10.78 10.44
CA ARG A 392 30.91 -10.09 9.14
C ARG A 392 32.05 -9.08 9.08
N GLU A 393 32.61 -8.69 10.22
CA GLU A 393 33.82 -7.85 10.29
C GLU A 393 35.09 -8.61 9.96
N LYS A 394 35.04 -9.94 10.06
CA LYS A 394 36.18 -10.80 9.76
C LYS A 394 36.31 -10.97 8.25
N ASN A 395 37.52 -11.35 7.86
CA ASN A 395 37.81 -11.84 6.52
C ASN A 395 36.84 -12.96 6.15
N ILE A 396 36.46 -13.02 4.87
CA ILE A 396 35.35 -13.88 4.45
C ILE A 396 35.59 -15.36 4.77
N ASN A 397 36.85 -15.80 4.72
CA ASN A 397 37.26 -17.17 5.04
C ASN A 397 37.29 -17.47 6.55
N GLU A 398 37.19 -16.45 7.40
CA GLU A 398 37.18 -16.56 8.87
C GLU A 398 35.78 -16.42 9.46
N ARG A 399 34.75 -16.28 8.60
CA ARG A 399 33.38 -16.07 9.01
C ARG A 399 32.74 -17.36 9.52
N CYS A 400 33.08 -17.73 10.75
CA CYS A 400 32.68 -18.99 11.36
C CYS A 400 31.75 -18.77 12.56
N LEU A 401 30.66 -19.53 12.59
CA LEU A 401 29.72 -19.68 13.69
C LEU A 401 30.06 -20.95 14.48
N ASP A 402 30.00 -20.88 15.81
CA ASP A 402 30.14 -22.05 16.67
C ASP A 402 28.73 -22.56 17.03
N LEU A 403 28.34 -23.75 16.54
CA LEU A 403 27.02 -24.33 16.79
C LEU A 403 27.00 -25.17 18.08
N TYR A 404 28.07 -25.91 18.35
CA TYR A 404 28.25 -26.71 19.57
C TYR A 404 29.72 -27.13 19.72
N SER A 405 30.04 -27.95 20.74
CA SER A 405 31.41 -28.32 21.06
C SER A 405 32.08 -29.16 19.95
N TYR A 406 33.33 -28.82 19.61
CA TYR A 406 34.12 -29.59 18.64
C TYR A 406 34.37 -31.05 19.07
N ARG A 407 34.33 -31.32 20.38
CA ARG A 407 34.41 -32.69 20.92
C ARG A 407 33.22 -33.54 20.46
N THR A 408 32.01 -33.02 20.62
CA THR A 408 30.77 -33.70 20.18
C THR A 408 30.79 -33.95 18.68
N PHE A 409 31.33 -33.03 17.89
CA PHE A 409 31.46 -33.20 16.43
C PHE A 409 32.40 -34.38 16.10
N LYS A 410 33.54 -34.48 16.77
CA LYS A 410 34.46 -35.61 16.59
C LYS A 410 33.83 -36.95 16.98
N GLU A 411 33.06 -36.97 18.06
CA GLU A 411 32.34 -38.16 18.50
C GLU A 411 31.29 -38.58 17.48
N ALA A 412 30.46 -37.64 16.99
CA ALA A 412 29.47 -37.90 15.94
C ALA A 412 30.10 -38.37 14.63
N LYS A 413 31.19 -37.71 14.18
CA LYS A 413 31.93 -38.11 12.99
C LYS A 413 32.46 -39.54 13.10
N ARG A 414 33.10 -39.89 14.22
CA ARG A 414 33.63 -41.25 14.41
C ARG A 414 32.51 -42.30 14.41
N GLU A 415 31.43 -42.05 15.14
CA GLU A 415 30.27 -42.96 15.18
C GLU A 415 29.63 -43.13 13.78
N LEU A 416 29.61 -42.08 12.97
CA LEU A 416 29.13 -42.13 11.59
C LEU A 416 30.05 -42.98 10.70
N GLU A 417 31.35 -42.73 10.73
CA GLU A 417 32.35 -43.50 9.96
C GLU A 417 32.34 -44.99 10.34
N GLU A 418 32.18 -45.30 11.64
CA GLU A 418 32.03 -46.68 12.13
C GLU A 418 30.76 -47.35 11.58
N SER A 419 29.65 -46.61 11.49
CA SER A 419 28.37 -47.12 10.96
C SER A 419 28.43 -47.34 9.44
N LEU A 420 29.16 -46.50 8.71
CA LEU A 420 29.25 -46.55 7.24
C LEU A 420 30.39 -47.43 6.73
N GLY A 421 31.38 -47.74 7.57
CA GLY A 421 32.56 -48.54 7.24
C GLY A 421 33.54 -47.84 6.29
N GLU A 422 33.42 -46.52 6.13
CA GLU A 422 34.22 -45.69 5.23
C GLU A 422 34.41 -44.31 5.85
N ASN A 423 35.52 -43.64 5.52
CA ASN A 423 35.79 -42.30 6.00
C ASN A 423 34.82 -41.28 5.37
N ILE A 424 34.43 -40.26 6.14
CA ILE A 424 33.41 -39.32 5.68
C ILE A 424 33.92 -38.40 4.56
N GLU A 425 35.21 -38.05 4.55
CA GLU A 425 35.78 -37.21 3.50
C GLU A 425 35.69 -37.90 2.13
N ASP A 426 36.07 -39.19 2.07
CA ASP A 426 36.00 -40.00 0.85
C ASP A 426 34.55 -40.14 0.35
N LEU A 427 33.59 -40.24 1.27
CA LEU A 427 32.17 -40.32 0.92
C LEU A 427 31.60 -38.98 0.42
N ILE A 428 32.03 -37.85 0.99
CA ILE A 428 31.62 -36.53 0.52
C ILE A 428 32.08 -36.29 -0.91
N GLU A 429 33.32 -36.70 -1.25
CA GLU A 429 33.83 -36.63 -2.64
C GLU A 429 32.97 -37.44 -3.62
N GLN A 430 32.33 -38.51 -3.14
CA GLN A 430 31.47 -39.36 -3.92
C GLN A 430 30.02 -38.85 -4.05
N GLY A 431 29.64 -37.84 -3.28
CA GLY A 431 28.31 -37.22 -3.25
C GLY A 431 27.51 -37.53 -1.99
N ILE A 432 26.77 -36.53 -1.49
CA ILE A 432 25.94 -36.63 -0.28
C ILE A 432 24.89 -37.74 -0.40
N ASP A 433 24.28 -37.90 -1.59
CA ASP A 433 23.26 -38.92 -1.87
C ASP A 433 23.75 -40.35 -1.53
N LYS A 434 25.03 -40.65 -1.79
CA LYS A 434 25.60 -41.97 -1.48
C LYS A 434 25.68 -42.24 0.02
N ILE A 435 25.89 -41.19 0.82
CA ILE A 435 25.89 -41.31 2.27
C ILE A 435 24.48 -41.68 2.74
N GLU A 436 23.47 -40.99 2.22
CA GLU A 436 22.07 -41.26 2.54
C GLU A 436 21.64 -42.67 2.11
N GLU A 437 22.03 -43.12 0.92
CA GLU A 437 21.82 -44.49 0.46
C GLU A 437 22.41 -45.52 1.44
N LYS A 438 23.66 -45.33 1.86
CA LYS A 438 24.32 -46.22 2.84
C LYS A 438 23.60 -46.22 4.18
N ILE A 439 23.23 -45.05 4.72
CA ILE A 439 22.47 -44.93 5.97
C ILE A 439 21.15 -45.72 5.88
N ASN A 440 20.47 -45.65 4.73
CA ASN A 440 19.21 -46.36 4.52
C ASN A 440 19.34 -47.89 4.53
N THR A 441 20.52 -48.45 4.23
CA THR A 441 20.78 -49.90 4.34
C THR A 441 20.92 -50.40 5.78
N LEU A 442 21.14 -49.51 6.74
CA LEU A 442 21.35 -49.86 8.16
C LEU A 442 20.04 -50.32 8.83
N LYS A 443 20.19 -51.04 9.95
CA LYS A 443 19.06 -51.43 10.81
C LYS A 443 18.46 -50.19 11.47
N LYS A 444 17.15 -50.20 11.74
CA LYS A 444 16.39 -49.04 12.25
C LYS A 444 17.10 -48.22 13.36
N VAL A 445 17.53 -48.86 14.45
CA VAL A 445 18.17 -48.15 15.57
C VAL A 445 19.51 -47.51 15.17
N GLU A 446 20.30 -48.24 14.39
CA GLU A 446 21.61 -47.79 13.89
C GLU A 446 21.44 -46.69 12.84
N ARG A 447 20.42 -46.79 12.00
CA ARG A 447 20.01 -45.78 11.02
C ARG A 447 19.65 -44.46 11.69
N ASP A 448 18.83 -44.48 12.75
CA ASP A 448 18.43 -43.26 13.44
C ASP A 448 19.64 -42.54 14.06
N ILE A 449 20.58 -43.29 14.65
CA ILE A 449 21.83 -42.75 15.19
C ILE A 449 22.73 -42.21 14.06
N ALA A 450 22.91 -42.98 13.00
CA ALA A 450 23.72 -42.59 11.85
C ALA A 450 23.15 -41.33 11.17
N ARG A 451 21.83 -41.21 11.06
CA ARG A 451 21.16 -40.01 10.51
C ARG A 451 21.41 -38.78 11.36
N ASN A 452 21.22 -38.87 12.67
CA ASN A 452 21.50 -37.75 13.56
C ASN A 452 22.98 -37.32 13.48
N ASN A 453 23.90 -38.28 13.48
CA ASN A 453 25.33 -38.01 13.35
C ASN A 453 25.68 -37.42 11.97
N PHE A 454 25.04 -37.89 10.90
CA PHE A 454 25.16 -37.34 9.55
C PHE A 454 24.72 -35.87 9.49
N GLU A 455 23.56 -35.54 10.04
CA GLU A 455 23.08 -34.16 10.11
C GLU A 455 24.06 -33.26 10.87
N LEU A 456 24.58 -33.71 12.01
CA LEU A 456 25.59 -32.98 12.78
C LEU A 456 26.91 -32.78 12.02
N VAL A 457 27.32 -33.72 11.19
CA VAL A 457 28.62 -33.65 10.51
C VAL A 457 28.53 -32.83 9.22
N ILE A 458 27.46 -33.02 8.45
CA ILE A 458 27.32 -32.48 7.10
C ILE A 458 26.61 -31.12 7.10
N TYR A 459 25.41 -31.08 7.69
CA TYR A 459 24.53 -29.91 7.65
C TYR A 459 24.83 -28.93 8.78
N TYR A 460 24.99 -29.43 10.01
CA TYR A 460 25.18 -28.62 11.20
C TYR A 460 26.54 -28.88 11.88
N PRO A 461 27.69 -28.73 11.20
CA PRO A 461 28.99 -28.93 11.85
C PRO A 461 29.19 -28.00 13.04
N ALA A 462 29.95 -28.44 14.05
CA ALA A 462 30.28 -27.63 15.23
C ALA A 462 30.82 -26.24 14.89
N LYS A 463 31.54 -26.13 13.78
CA LYS A 463 31.99 -24.88 13.18
C LYS A 463 31.38 -24.71 11.81
N PHE A 464 30.45 -23.77 11.69
CA PHE A 464 29.74 -23.48 10.45
C PHE A 464 30.32 -22.22 9.80
N ILE A 465 30.94 -22.37 8.63
CA ILE A 465 31.45 -21.23 7.86
C ILE A 465 30.29 -20.64 7.06
N ILE A 466 30.04 -19.33 7.21
CA ILE A 466 29.01 -18.61 6.46
C ILE A 466 29.39 -18.62 4.97
N PRO A 467 28.55 -19.17 4.09
CA PRO A 467 28.83 -19.22 2.65
C PRO A 467 28.95 -17.82 2.03
N LYS A 468 29.82 -17.67 1.03
CA LYS A 468 30.13 -16.37 0.39
C LYS A 468 28.99 -15.84 -0.48
N ASN A 469 28.09 -16.72 -0.87
CA ASN A 469 26.92 -16.48 -1.69
C ASN A 469 25.69 -16.05 -0.87
N VAL A 470 25.81 -15.87 0.44
CA VAL A 470 24.71 -15.37 1.29
C VAL A 470 24.70 -13.84 1.34
N ARG A 471 23.51 -13.24 1.27
CA ARG A 471 23.25 -11.81 1.54
C ARG A 471 22.18 -11.68 2.62
N PHE A 472 22.31 -10.68 3.48
CA PHE A 472 21.35 -10.42 4.54
C PHE A 472 20.59 -9.13 4.26
N VAL A 473 19.26 -9.23 4.25
CA VAL A 473 18.34 -8.09 4.15
C VAL A 473 17.44 -8.10 5.37
N GLY A 474 17.16 -6.92 5.94
CA GLY A 474 16.17 -6.75 6.99
C GLY A 474 15.14 -5.72 6.59
N THR A 475 13.86 -6.00 6.76
CA THR A 475 12.81 -4.98 6.62
C THR A 475 12.55 -4.35 7.99
N LEU A 476 12.35 -3.03 8.03
CA LEU A 476 12.11 -2.28 9.25
C LEU A 476 10.73 -1.63 9.19
N ASN A 477 9.96 -1.82 10.25
CA ASN A 477 8.74 -1.06 10.47
C ASN A 477 9.07 0.24 11.22
N MET A 478 8.31 1.30 10.93
CA MET A 478 8.54 2.64 11.51
C MET A 478 7.47 3.04 12.53
N ASP A 479 6.62 2.09 12.92
CA ASP A 479 5.51 2.33 13.84
C ASP A 479 5.98 2.27 15.31
N GLU A 480 5.19 2.81 16.25
CA GLU A 480 5.58 2.92 17.68
C GLU A 480 5.83 1.57 18.39
N THR A 481 5.45 0.46 17.78
CA THR A 481 5.54 -0.90 18.35
C THR A 481 6.92 -1.55 18.20
N VAL A 482 7.88 -0.88 17.55
CA VAL A 482 9.19 -1.45 17.20
C VAL A 482 10.33 -0.99 18.11
N LYS A 483 11.46 -1.72 18.07
CA LYS A 483 12.70 -1.37 18.76
C LYS A 483 13.53 -0.38 17.94
N SER A 484 14.18 0.55 18.63
CA SER A 484 15.15 1.44 18.00
C SER A 484 16.42 0.68 17.60
N LEU A 485 17.03 1.11 16.51
CA LEU A 485 18.30 0.53 16.06
C LEU A 485 19.46 1.02 16.92
N SER A 486 20.26 0.10 17.43
CA SER A 486 21.51 0.48 18.10
C SER A 486 22.54 1.03 17.10
N PRO A 487 23.46 1.92 17.54
CA PRO A 487 24.54 2.42 16.70
C PRO A 487 25.40 1.31 16.06
N LYS A 488 25.47 0.15 16.71
CA LYS A 488 26.18 -1.03 16.19
C LYS A 488 25.52 -1.59 14.93
N VAL A 489 24.19 -1.66 14.88
CA VAL A 489 23.46 -2.13 13.71
C VAL A 489 23.59 -1.12 12.57
N ILE A 490 23.42 0.16 12.87
CA ILE A 490 23.54 1.26 11.90
C ILE A 490 24.94 1.28 11.28
N ASP A 491 26.00 1.09 12.07
CA ASP A 491 27.38 1.08 11.56
C ASP A 491 27.64 -0.03 10.52
N ARG A 492 26.94 -1.16 10.67
CA ARG A 492 27.14 -2.39 9.88
C ARG A 492 26.09 -2.59 8.79
N SER A 493 25.16 -1.67 8.64
CA SER A 493 24.07 -1.77 7.67
C SER A 493 24.10 -0.66 6.63
N PHE A 494 23.57 -0.95 5.46
CA PHE A 494 23.26 0.01 4.41
C PHE A 494 21.76 0.24 4.42
N ILE A 495 21.33 1.43 4.82
CA ILE A 495 19.92 1.75 5.02
C ILE A 495 19.35 2.35 3.75
N ILE A 496 18.24 1.80 3.27
CA ILE A 496 17.49 2.27 2.09
C ILE A 496 16.07 2.57 2.55
N GLU A 497 15.60 3.79 2.34
CA GLU A 497 14.24 4.19 2.72
C GLU A 497 13.33 4.15 1.48
N LEU A 498 12.30 3.31 1.53
CA LEU A 498 11.23 3.25 0.55
C LEU A 498 10.14 4.26 0.95
N LYS A 499 9.98 5.28 0.12
CA LYS A 499 8.96 6.32 0.27
C LYS A 499 7.89 6.18 -0.82
N HIS A 500 6.74 6.81 -0.62
CA HIS A 500 5.80 7.02 -1.72
C HIS A 500 6.44 7.95 -2.75
N LEU A 501 6.39 7.53 -4.03
CA LEU A 501 6.99 8.26 -5.13
C LEU A 501 6.11 9.48 -5.48
N GLU A 502 6.69 10.67 -5.49
CA GLU A 502 5.98 11.88 -5.94
C GLU A 502 5.67 11.83 -7.45
N ASN A 503 6.57 11.22 -8.22
CA ASN A 503 6.47 10.99 -9.67
C ASN A 503 5.95 9.58 -10.02
N TYR A 504 5.12 8.99 -9.15
CA TYR A 504 4.61 7.63 -9.33
C TYR A 504 3.95 7.43 -10.71
N ASP A 505 3.05 8.34 -11.11
CA ASP A 505 2.30 8.21 -12.37
C ASP A 505 3.20 8.32 -13.61
N GLU A 506 4.28 9.11 -13.54
CA GLU A 506 5.23 9.26 -14.64
C GLU A 506 6.06 7.99 -14.83
N ILE A 507 6.62 7.46 -13.73
CA ILE A 507 7.39 6.20 -13.75
C ILE A 507 6.48 5.06 -14.20
N ARG A 508 5.28 4.96 -13.61
CA ARG A 508 4.31 3.93 -13.96
C ARG A 508 4.00 3.92 -15.45
N LYS A 509 3.64 5.06 -16.05
CA LYS A 509 3.36 5.15 -17.49
C LYS A 509 4.55 4.71 -18.34
N SER A 510 5.76 5.12 -17.96
CA SER A 510 6.97 4.70 -18.69
C SER A 510 7.21 3.19 -18.65
N LEU A 511 6.79 2.52 -17.58
CA LEU A 511 6.88 1.07 -17.42
C LEU A 511 5.73 0.35 -18.13
N GLU A 512 4.51 0.91 -18.13
CA GLU A 512 3.35 0.38 -18.85
C GLU A 512 3.62 0.26 -20.36
N ASP A 513 4.31 1.25 -20.95
CA ASP A 513 4.61 1.30 -22.38
C ASP A 513 5.74 0.33 -22.81
N ASP A 514 6.55 -0.18 -21.87
CA ASP A 514 7.77 -0.95 -22.11
C ASP A 514 7.67 -2.35 -21.47
N TYR A 515 6.80 -3.18 -22.03
CA TYR A 515 6.51 -4.54 -21.55
C TYR A 515 7.71 -5.49 -21.68
N ILE A 516 7.99 -6.22 -20.60
CA ILE A 516 9.00 -7.28 -20.57
C ILE A 516 8.53 -8.44 -19.68
N ASP A 517 8.80 -9.66 -20.12
CA ASP A 517 8.63 -10.88 -19.35
C ASP A 517 9.88 -11.75 -19.54
N GLY A 518 10.25 -12.49 -18.50
CA GLY A 518 11.48 -13.27 -18.47
C GLY A 518 12.18 -13.26 -17.11
N ILE A 519 13.36 -13.85 -17.08
CA ILE A 519 14.24 -13.94 -15.92
C ILE A 519 15.62 -13.41 -16.33
N ILE A 520 16.16 -12.49 -15.55
CA ILE A 520 17.49 -11.91 -15.76
C ILE A 520 18.55 -12.97 -15.49
N ASP A 521 19.39 -13.25 -16.49
CA ASP A 521 20.57 -14.10 -16.34
C ASP A 521 21.79 -13.20 -16.12
N ILE A 522 22.37 -13.26 -14.92
CA ILE A 522 23.60 -12.54 -14.56
C ILE A 522 24.71 -13.52 -14.20
N ASP A 523 25.96 -13.07 -14.32
CA ASP A 523 27.11 -13.82 -13.82
C ASP A 523 27.10 -13.84 -12.28
N THR A 524 26.59 -14.93 -11.70
CA THR A 524 26.56 -15.11 -10.25
C THR A 524 27.94 -15.26 -9.66
N GLU A 525 28.90 -15.82 -10.39
CA GLU A 525 30.29 -15.90 -9.93
C GLU A 525 30.87 -14.51 -9.77
N GLU A 526 30.69 -13.61 -10.74
CA GLU A 526 31.11 -12.21 -10.63
C GLU A 526 30.40 -11.49 -9.46
N PHE A 527 29.10 -11.73 -9.29
CA PHE A 527 28.30 -11.15 -8.20
C PHE A 527 28.80 -11.60 -6.82
N ILE A 528 29.26 -12.85 -6.69
CA ILE A 528 29.83 -13.41 -5.45
C ILE A 528 31.30 -13.00 -5.28
N GLN A 529 32.09 -12.98 -6.36
CA GLN A 529 33.52 -12.66 -6.37
C GLN A 529 33.82 -11.19 -6.08
N GLY A 530 32.84 -10.29 -6.30
CA GLY A 530 32.88 -8.88 -5.92
C GLY A 530 33.10 -8.59 -4.42
N ILE A 531 33.44 -9.60 -3.62
CA ILE A 531 33.72 -9.57 -2.17
C ILE A 531 35.15 -10.04 -1.85
N THR A 532 35.93 -10.51 -2.83
CA THR A 532 37.28 -11.04 -2.56
C THR A 532 38.26 -9.94 -2.10
N GLU A 533 39.25 -10.32 -1.30
CA GLU A 533 40.19 -9.41 -0.61
C GLU A 533 41.06 -8.56 -1.57
N ASP A 534 41.00 -8.84 -2.87
CA ASP A 534 41.81 -8.20 -3.93
C ASP A 534 41.03 -7.21 -4.80
N ILE A 535 39.90 -6.67 -4.34
CA ILE A 535 39.24 -5.57 -5.05
C ILE A 535 40.19 -4.37 -5.04
N VAL A 536 40.80 -4.10 -6.19
CA VAL A 536 41.59 -2.90 -6.42
C VAL A 536 40.62 -1.72 -6.43
N ILE A 537 40.48 -1.06 -5.29
CA ILE A 537 39.69 0.16 -5.17
C ILE A 537 40.37 1.23 -6.03
N SER A 538 39.64 1.74 -7.02
CA SER A 538 40.09 2.80 -7.93
C SER A 538 40.54 4.05 -7.18
N ALA A 539 41.45 4.83 -7.78
CA ALA A 539 41.92 6.08 -7.18
C ALA A 539 40.76 7.08 -7.05
N GLU A 540 39.85 7.06 -8.01
CA GLU A 540 38.63 7.85 -8.04
C GLU A 540 37.71 7.50 -6.87
N ALA A 541 37.47 6.21 -6.60
CA ALA A 541 36.63 5.78 -5.48
C ALA A 541 37.22 6.18 -4.13
N LYS A 542 38.54 6.07 -3.96
CA LYS A 542 39.23 6.54 -2.74
C LYS A 542 39.09 8.05 -2.58
N SER A 543 39.30 8.80 -3.65
CA SER A 543 39.18 10.27 -3.62
C SER A 543 37.76 10.72 -3.24
N LEU A 544 36.72 10.09 -3.78
CA LEU A 544 35.33 10.42 -3.45
C LEU A 544 34.99 10.01 -2.01
N ALA A 545 35.48 8.85 -1.55
CA ALA A 545 35.33 8.43 -0.16
C ALA A 545 36.00 9.44 0.80
N ASP A 546 37.21 9.90 0.47
CA ASP A 546 37.94 10.93 1.23
C ASP A 546 37.15 12.23 1.30
N GLU A 547 36.57 12.68 0.18
CA GLU A 547 35.73 13.87 0.14
C GLU A 547 34.50 13.75 1.05
N ILE A 548 33.73 12.65 0.95
CA ILE A 548 32.56 12.39 1.79
C ILE A 548 32.95 12.36 3.27
N ILE A 549 34.04 11.68 3.60
CA ILE A 549 34.53 11.56 4.98
C ILE A 549 34.97 12.93 5.50
N GLU A 550 35.69 13.73 4.71
CA GLU A 550 36.15 15.06 5.11
C GLU A 550 34.95 15.98 5.40
N GLN A 551 33.96 16.00 4.51
CA GLN A 551 32.74 16.79 4.70
C GLN A 551 31.95 16.32 5.95
N SER A 552 31.90 15.01 6.21
CA SER A 552 31.24 14.46 7.41
C SER A 552 31.92 14.87 8.74
N LYS A 553 33.18 15.33 8.72
CA LYS A 553 33.90 15.73 9.95
C LYS A 553 33.25 16.90 10.68
N ILE A 554 32.47 17.73 9.98
CA ILE A 554 31.66 18.80 10.58
C ILE A 554 30.75 18.22 11.68
N LEU A 555 30.28 16.98 11.52
CA LEU A 555 29.39 16.30 12.45
C LEU A 555 30.12 15.55 13.57
N ASN A 556 31.46 15.61 13.67
CA ASN A 556 32.22 14.90 14.72
C ASN A 556 31.87 15.33 16.15
N ILE A 557 31.26 16.50 16.31
CA ILE A 557 30.73 16.97 17.59
C ILE A 557 29.50 16.16 18.07
N ILE A 558 28.82 15.48 17.15
CA ILE A 558 27.68 14.60 17.44
C ILE A 558 28.23 13.20 17.75
N PRO A 559 27.94 12.64 18.95
CA PRO A 559 28.38 11.30 19.31
C PRO A 559 27.92 10.25 18.30
N ASN A 560 28.77 9.24 18.05
CA ASN A 560 28.51 8.09 17.17
C ASN A 560 28.36 8.38 15.66
N VAL A 561 28.40 9.64 15.22
CA VAL A 561 28.33 9.99 13.78
C VAL A 561 29.65 9.70 13.06
N ARG A 562 30.78 9.89 13.76
CA ARG A 562 32.12 9.72 13.18
C ARG A 562 32.26 8.33 12.53
N LEU A 563 32.64 8.33 11.26
CA LEU A 563 32.97 7.11 10.53
C LEU A 563 34.30 6.54 11.05
N ASN A 564 34.29 5.26 11.41
CA ASN A 564 35.49 4.51 11.74
C ASN A 564 36.17 4.01 10.44
N GLY A 565 37.37 3.42 10.55
CA GLY A 565 38.07 2.86 9.39
C GLY A 565 37.27 1.78 8.65
N ARG A 566 36.28 1.16 9.29
CA ARG A 566 35.41 0.14 8.69
C ARG A 566 34.34 0.78 7.81
N GLY A 567 33.68 1.82 8.32
CA GLY A 567 32.74 2.64 7.55
C GLY A 567 33.38 3.19 6.29
N ARG A 568 34.66 3.59 6.36
CA ARG A 568 35.45 3.97 5.19
C ARG A 568 35.57 2.83 4.16
N LYS A 569 36.02 1.64 4.56
CA LYS A 569 36.17 0.49 3.65
C LYS A 569 34.84 0.15 2.95
N HIS A 570 33.75 0.20 3.70
CA HIS A 570 32.39 -0.03 3.19
C HIS A 570 31.96 1.00 2.14
N ILE A 571 32.27 2.27 2.39
CA ILE A 571 32.02 3.39 1.47
C ILE A 571 32.85 3.20 0.20
N GLU A 572 34.15 2.93 0.34
CA GLU A 572 35.06 2.72 -0.79
C GLU A 572 34.60 1.55 -1.67
N GLN A 573 34.19 0.42 -1.07
CA GLN A 573 33.66 -0.73 -1.81
C GLN A 573 32.35 -0.40 -2.53
N PHE A 574 31.44 0.33 -1.87
CA PHE A 574 30.18 0.75 -2.49
C PHE A 574 30.42 1.68 -3.69
N ILE A 575 31.28 2.69 -3.53
CA ILE A 575 31.67 3.59 -4.63
C ILE A 575 32.36 2.80 -5.74
N ASN A 576 33.19 1.81 -5.43
CA ASN A 576 33.89 1.05 -6.46
C ASN A 576 32.95 0.21 -7.34
N THR A 577 31.69 0.00 -6.94
CA THR A 577 30.67 -0.59 -7.82
C THR A 577 30.16 0.38 -8.89
N HIS A 578 30.51 1.67 -8.83
CA HIS A 578 30.00 2.75 -9.66
C HIS A 578 30.99 3.92 -9.87
N ILE A 579 31.40 4.19 -11.10
CA ILE A 579 32.33 5.30 -11.40
C ILE A 579 31.63 6.53 -12.00
N TYR A 580 30.43 6.38 -12.56
CA TYR A 580 29.89 7.36 -13.52
C TYR A 580 28.97 8.44 -12.96
N ASP A 581 28.28 8.22 -11.83
CA ASP A 581 27.38 9.22 -11.22
C ASP A 581 27.81 9.58 -9.80
N LYS A 582 28.77 10.51 -9.70
CA LYS A 582 29.35 10.92 -8.41
C LYS A 582 28.32 11.55 -7.47
N ASP A 583 27.40 12.35 -8.00
CA ASP A 583 26.44 13.10 -7.19
C ASP A 583 25.40 12.16 -6.57
N LEU A 584 24.89 11.19 -7.34
CA LEU A 584 23.98 10.17 -6.83
C LEU A 584 24.62 9.27 -5.77
N ILE A 585 25.86 8.83 -5.99
CA ILE A 585 26.60 8.00 -5.03
C ILE A 585 26.86 8.79 -3.74
N TYR A 586 27.28 10.05 -3.89
CA TYR A 586 27.50 10.95 -2.76
C TYR A 586 26.22 11.04 -1.91
N ASP A 587 25.07 11.31 -2.55
CA ASP A 587 23.78 11.41 -1.88
C ASP A 587 23.38 10.08 -1.21
N GLN A 588 23.49 8.95 -1.91
CA GLN A 588 23.17 7.62 -1.37
C GLN A 588 23.99 7.28 -0.11
N ILE A 589 25.28 7.63 -0.09
CA ILE A 589 26.16 7.32 1.04
C ILE A 589 25.84 8.21 2.24
N ILE A 590 25.63 9.51 2.02
CA ILE A 590 25.23 10.43 3.09
C ILE A 590 23.92 9.93 3.71
N TYR A 591 22.93 9.61 2.87
CA TYR A 591 21.62 9.12 3.27
C TYR A 591 21.70 7.81 4.06
N SER A 592 22.42 6.82 3.56
CA SER A 592 22.41 5.45 4.09
C SER A 592 23.38 5.24 5.25
N LYS A 593 24.47 6.01 5.33
CA LYS A 593 25.56 5.79 6.30
C LYS A 593 25.76 6.90 7.32
N ILE A 594 25.48 8.16 6.97
CA ILE A 594 25.80 9.31 7.84
C ILE A 594 24.55 9.80 8.57
N LEU A 595 23.48 10.16 7.85
CA LEU A 595 22.25 10.67 8.46
C LEU A 595 21.64 9.75 9.53
N PRO A 596 21.61 8.41 9.38
CA PRO A 596 20.99 7.51 10.35
C PRO A 596 21.67 7.50 11.73
N ARG A 597 22.93 7.98 11.80
CA ARG A 597 23.71 8.08 13.04
C ARG A 597 23.41 9.35 13.84
N ILE A 598 22.73 10.32 13.24
CA ILE A 598 22.50 11.62 13.85
C ILE A 598 21.38 11.48 14.87
N HIS A 599 21.72 11.75 16.13
CA HIS A 599 20.77 11.79 17.23
C HIS A 599 21.25 12.78 18.29
N PHE A 600 20.55 13.90 18.45
CA PHE A 600 20.86 14.87 19.50
C PHE A 600 19.66 15.77 19.83
N ASN A 601 19.69 16.39 21.00
CA ASN A 601 18.66 17.35 21.44
C ASN A 601 18.82 18.68 20.70
N LYS A 602 17.72 19.23 20.17
CA LYS A 602 17.73 20.49 19.41
C LYS A 602 18.19 21.71 20.22
N LEU A 603 18.16 21.65 21.55
CA LEU A 603 18.66 22.69 22.45
C LEU A 603 20.20 22.76 22.50
N ASP A 604 20.90 21.76 21.97
CA ASP A 604 22.37 21.77 21.87
C ASP A 604 22.79 22.65 20.69
N GLU A 605 23.06 23.93 20.97
CA GLU A 605 23.34 24.96 19.96
C GLU A 605 24.57 24.63 19.11
N GLU A 606 25.61 24.03 19.70
CA GLU A 606 26.83 23.67 18.99
C GLU A 606 26.56 22.56 17.96
N LYS A 607 25.84 21.50 18.36
CA LYS A 607 25.45 20.40 17.45
C LYS A 607 24.48 20.87 16.39
N LEU A 608 23.53 21.75 16.74
CA LEU A 608 22.57 22.31 15.80
C LEU A 608 23.26 23.18 14.75
N SER A 609 24.21 24.02 15.15
CA SER A 609 25.00 24.85 14.23
C SER A 609 25.84 24.00 13.28
N ALA A 610 26.50 22.95 13.80
CA ALA A 610 27.24 22.00 12.98
C ALA A 610 26.34 21.27 11.97
N PHE A 611 25.15 20.83 12.40
CA PHE A 611 24.21 20.14 11.52
C PHE A 611 23.63 21.06 10.43
N ASN A 612 23.31 22.32 10.75
CA ASN A 612 22.90 23.31 9.75
C ASN A 612 24.01 23.60 8.73
N SER A 613 25.26 23.72 9.20
CA SER A 613 26.43 23.91 8.33
C SER A 613 26.61 22.73 7.37
N PHE A 614 26.41 21.50 7.88
CA PHE A 614 26.42 20.29 7.08
C PHE A 614 25.29 20.26 6.04
N ILE A 615 24.05 20.60 6.42
CA ILE A 615 22.92 20.67 5.47
C ILE A 615 23.21 21.67 4.33
N ASN A 616 23.81 22.81 4.66
CA ASN A 616 24.14 23.83 3.67
C ASN A 616 25.26 23.38 2.71
N SER A 617 26.17 22.50 3.15
CA SER A 617 27.22 21.95 2.29
C SER A 617 26.72 20.81 1.38
N LEU A 618 25.57 20.21 1.67
CA LEU A 618 25.04 19.12 0.85
C LEU A 618 24.52 19.61 -0.52
N PRO A 619 24.74 18.84 -1.60
CA PRO A 619 24.10 19.08 -2.89
C PRO A 619 22.58 18.94 -2.75
N ASN A 620 21.84 19.50 -3.71
CA ASN A 620 20.39 19.30 -3.74
C ASN A 620 20.12 17.83 -4.13
N GLY A 621 19.31 17.13 -3.32
CA GLY A 621 19.07 15.70 -3.44
C GLY A 621 18.32 15.16 -2.22
N TYR A 622 18.19 13.84 -2.13
CA TYR A 622 17.38 13.19 -1.09
C TYR A 622 17.98 13.37 0.31
N SER A 623 19.31 13.42 0.44
CA SER A 623 19.97 13.62 1.74
C SER A 623 19.70 14.99 2.31
N LYS A 624 19.79 16.04 1.49
CA LYS A 624 19.54 17.40 1.94
C LYS A 624 18.08 17.58 2.34
N GLU A 625 17.15 17.03 1.55
CA GLU A 625 15.73 17.04 1.87
C GLU A 625 15.44 16.30 3.19
N LYS A 626 15.96 15.08 3.36
CA LYS A 626 15.81 14.31 4.60
C LYS A 626 16.41 15.04 5.80
N ALA A 627 17.64 15.55 5.68
CA ALA A 627 18.29 16.30 6.75
C ALA A 627 17.53 17.59 7.11
N THR A 628 16.94 18.27 6.12
CA THR A 628 16.06 19.42 6.35
C THR A 628 14.77 19.00 7.07
N ASN A 629 14.19 17.87 6.70
CA ASN A 629 13.01 17.33 7.38
C ASN A 629 13.32 16.97 8.84
N MET A 630 14.51 16.43 9.14
CA MET A 630 14.95 16.14 10.52
C MET A 630 14.99 17.39 11.41
N LEU A 631 15.18 18.60 10.85
CA LEU A 631 15.12 19.86 11.61
C LEU A 631 13.70 20.22 12.07
N ARG A 632 12.66 19.70 11.40
CA ARG A 632 11.25 19.95 11.74
C ARG A 632 10.84 19.26 13.05
N ASN A 633 11.64 18.29 13.52
CA ASN A 633 11.36 17.57 14.75
C ASN A 633 11.42 18.50 15.98
N LYS A 634 10.46 18.34 16.90
CA LYS A 634 10.20 19.32 17.96
C LYS A 634 11.29 19.40 19.03
N ARG A 635 11.88 18.26 19.44
CA ARG A 635 12.79 18.18 20.60
C ARG A 635 14.13 17.52 20.28
N ILE A 636 14.12 16.51 19.42
CA ILE A 636 15.29 15.69 19.10
C ILE A 636 15.42 15.68 17.57
N ILE A 637 16.62 15.94 17.09
CA ILE A 637 16.99 15.74 15.68
C ILE A 637 17.43 14.30 15.54
N GLN A 638 16.71 13.52 14.75
CA GLN A 638 16.97 12.11 14.50
C GLN A 638 16.47 11.68 13.13
N PHE A 639 17.07 10.65 12.56
CA PHE A 639 16.69 10.12 11.24
C PHE A 639 15.36 9.37 11.22
N TRP A 640 15.05 8.72 12.34
CA TRP A 640 14.00 7.69 12.47
C TRP A 640 12.64 8.21 12.96
N GLY A 641 12.40 9.52 12.97
CA GLY A 641 11.08 10.03 13.40
C GLY A 641 10.97 11.52 13.30
#